data_AF-A0A7S3RPU5-F1
#
_entry.id   AF-A0A7S3RPU5-F1
#
_cell.length_a   1.000
_cell.length_b   1.000
_cell.length_c   1.000
_cell.angle_alpha   90.00
_cell.angle_beta   90.00
_cell.angle_gamma   90.00
#
_symmetry.space_group_name_H-M   'P 1'
#
loop_
_entity.id
_entity.type
_entity.pdbx_description
1 polymer ?
#
loop_
_entity_poly.entity_id
_entity_poly.type
_entity_poly.pdbx_seq_one_letter_code
_entity_poly.pdbx_strand_id
1 'polypeptide(L)'
;SKGKLAHANPLCAGAKLDQLLDVTDESRAAPFTTPHGYGYVVPDDGRAFSAALNLIRTEGLSSARAVKECVECYYAPGKGPNCTSPAANGTLGCCGDGAINASAKCDVEADRAKALGNLTVRLRYKVSYTRHLLRVTPLQTGLLSAPSCNPSFNLLRNDTHPYQRRNFSINMDFDASVKFARAHLRPGGINVSLLVNQRHACTSRPSYANATNHSNTTFISAMSPCIAVHDAPISLRKGDQVEIEAWYYAGRHDLHLTYSDGTHLGAAASLLLAFEPDAPIDDMGSGDDGFGSLEEVE
;
A
#
# COMPACT_ATOMS: atom_id res chain seq x y z
N SER A 1 27.58 2.21 -8.21
CA SER A 1 27.15 1.93 -6.83
C SER A 1 26.76 0.47 -6.76
N LYS A 2 27.34 -0.32 -5.83
CA LYS A 2 26.86 -1.68 -5.58
C LYS A 2 25.37 -1.57 -5.23
N GLY A 3 24.49 -2.23 -6.01
CA GLY A 3 23.06 -2.25 -5.72
C GLY A 3 22.89 -2.77 -4.30
N LYS A 4 22.22 -2.01 -3.44
CA LYS A 4 21.87 -2.52 -2.11
C LYS A 4 20.95 -3.71 -2.33
N LEU A 5 21.30 -4.86 -1.77
CA LEU A 5 20.38 -5.99 -1.69
C LEU A 5 19.12 -5.48 -0.96
N ALA A 6 17.97 -5.60 -1.59
CA ALA A 6 16.69 -5.14 -1.04
C ALA A 6 15.80 -6.34 -0.79
N HIS A 7 14.82 -6.20 0.11
CA HIS A 7 13.72 -7.16 0.23
C HIS A 7 13.10 -7.42 -1.15
N ALA A 8 12.95 -8.69 -1.55
CA ALA A 8 12.20 -9.06 -2.75
C ALA A 8 10.76 -9.41 -2.37
N ASN A 9 9.77 -8.92 -3.12
CA ASN A 9 8.38 -9.32 -2.97
C ASN A 9 8.07 -10.58 -3.82
N PRO A 10 7.97 -11.77 -3.22
CA PRO A 10 7.77 -13.02 -3.98
C PRO A 10 6.36 -13.17 -4.55
N LEU A 11 5.39 -12.36 -4.09
CA LEU A 11 3.98 -12.49 -4.51
C LEU A 11 3.65 -11.63 -5.75
N CYS A 12 4.52 -10.67 -6.07
CA CYS A 12 4.40 -9.77 -7.21
C CYS A 12 5.76 -9.57 -7.88
N ALA A 13 6.37 -10.68 -8.30
CA ALA A 13 7.70 -10.66 -8.92
C ALA A 13 7.75 -9.72 -10.14
N GLY A 14 8.79 -8.87 -10.19
CA GLY A 14 8.99 -7.88 -11.25
C GLY A 14 8.18 -6.59 -11.10
N ALA A 15 7.23 -6.52 -10.17
CA ALA A 15 6.63 -5.26 -9.78
C ALA A 15 7.55 -4.52 -8.79
N LYS A 16 7.64 -3.19 -8.89
CA LYS A 16 8.39 -2.35 -7.94
C LYS A 16 7.63 -2.22 -6.60
N LEU A 17 7.33 -3.35 -5.96
CA LEU A 17 6.53 -3.48 -4.74
C LEU A 17 7.32 -4.17 -3.61
N ASP A 18 8.62 -3.92 -3.55
CA ASP A 18 9.61 -4.50 -2.65
C ASP A 18 9.61 -3.87 -1.24
N GLN A 19 8.43 -3.49 -0.77
CA GLN A 19 8.23 -2.78 0.50
C GLN A 19 7.81 -3.74 1.62
N LEU A 20 8.52 -3.66 2.75
CA LEU A 20 8.20 -4.41 3.97
C LEU A 20 6.97 -3.82 4.67
N LEU A 21 6.86 -2.49 4.64
CA LEU A 21 5.85 -1.72 5.36
C LEU A 21 5.27 -0.65 4.44
N ASP A 22 3.98 -0.41 4.59
CA ASP A 22 3.28 0.71 3.95
C ASP A 22 2.64 1.60 5.02
N VAL A 23 3.15 2.82 5.14
CA VAL A 23 2.65 3.86 6.03
C VAL A 23 2.06 4.95 5.18
N THR A 24 0.74 4.91 5.07
CA THR A 24 -0.08 5.86 4.33
C THR A 24 -1.01 6.58 5.30
N ASP A 25 -1.66 7.66 4.86
CA ASP A 25 -2.65 8.32 5.70
C ASP A 25 -3.82 7.39 6.04
N GLU A 26 -4.12 6.48 5.11
CA GLU A 26 -5.15 5.46 5.22
C GLU A 26 -4.79 4.35 6.22
N SER A 27 -3.51 4.21 6.58
CA SER A 27 -3.02 3.20 7.53
C SER A 27 -2.57 3.77 8.88
N ARG A 28 -2.83 5.05 9.18
CA ARG A 28 -2.40 5.74 10.43
C ARG A 28 -2.74 4.98 11.71
N ALA A 29 -3.94 4.40 11.81
CA ALA A 29 -4.38 3.63 12.98
C ALA A 29 -4.28 2.10 12.78
N ALA A 30 -3.43 1.66 11.85
CA ALA A 30 -3.25 0.27 11.50
C ALA A 30 -1.75 -0.10 11.59
N PRO A 31 -1.20 -0.37 12.79
CA PRO A 31 0.19 -0.75 12.94
C PRO A 31 0.46 -2.14 12.33
N PHE A 32 1.61 -2.34 11.69
CA PHE A 32 2.06 -3.69 11.35
C PHE A 32 2.43 -4.42 12.64
N THR A 33 1.79 -5.56 12.88
CA THR A 33 1.98 -6.35 14.11
C THR A 33 2.05 -7.83 13.78
N THR A 34 3.04 -8.52 14.32
CA THR A 34 3.22 -9.97 14.17
C THR A 34 2.92 -10.68 15.49
N PRO A 35 2.61 -11.98 15.47
CA PRO A 35 2.50 -12.78 16.68
C PRO A 35 3.78 -12.77 17.53
N HIS A 36 3.60 -12.94 18.84
CA HIS A 36 4.72 -12.99 19.77
C HIS A 36 5.71 -14.08 19.36
N GLY A 37 7.00 -13.74 19.32
CA GLY A 37 8.05 -14.64 18.86
C GLY A 37 8.23 -14.66 17.34
N TYR A 38 7.46 -13.91 16.56
CA TYR A 38 7.63 -13.78 15.11
C TYR A 38 8.08 -12.36 14.72
N GLY A 39 8.86 -12.25 13.66
CA GLY A 39 9.26 -10.96 13.13
C GLY A 39 10.03 -11.04 11.82
N TYR A 40 10.16 -9.90 11.15
CA TYR A 40 11.05 -9.79 10.00
C TYR A 40 12.50 -9.73 10.49
N VAL A 41 13.32 -10.66 10.00
CA VAL A 41 14.74 -10.71 10.33
C VAL A 41 15.50 -9.89 9.28
N VAL A 42 16.18 -8.85 9.72
CA VAL A 42 17.11 -8.09 8.87
C VAL A 42 18.45 -8.82 8.90
N PRO A 43 18.89 -9.42 7.78
CA PRO A 43 20.12 -10.18 7.74
C PRO A 43 21.34 -9.24 7.71
N ASP A 44 22.45 -9.71 8.28
CA ASP A 44 23.72 -8.97 8.37
C ASP A 44 24.59 -9.15 7.11
N ASP A 45 23.95 -9.09 5.94
CA ASP A 45 24.58 -9.24 4.61
C ASP A 45 24.52 -7.93 3.79
N GLY A 46 24.14 -6.84 4.44
CA GLY A 46 23.95 -5.54 3.80
C GLY A 46 22.57 -5.36 3.16
N ARG A 47 21.65 -6.33 3.27
CA ARG A 47 20.26 -6.14 2.87
C ARG A 47 19.60 -5.01 3.65
N ALA A 48 18.93 -4.13 2.92
CA ALA A 48 18.06 -3.11 3.48
C ALA A 48 16.60 -3.51 3.27
N PHE A 49 15.75 -3.27 4.27
CA PHE A 49 14.32 -3.24 4.04
C PHE A 49 13.89 -1.82 3.65
N SER A 50 12.83 -1.72 2.87
CA SER A 50 12.20 -0.45 2.51
C SER A 50 10.82 -0.35 3.14
N ALA A 51 10.42 0.87 3.47
CA ALA A 51 9.05 1.19 3.86
C ALA A 51 8.56 2.30 2.93
N ALA A 52 7.39 2.12 2.32
CA ALA A 52 6.72 3.21 1.62
C ALA A 52 6.06 4.13 2.62
N LEU A 53 6.35 5.42 2.50
CA LEU A 53 5.80 6.47 3.33
C LEU A 53 5.07 7.46 2.42
N ASN A 54 3.76 7.34 2.32
CA ASN A 54 2.92 8.23 1.50
C ASN A 54 2.07 9.10 2.42
N LEU A 55 2.59 10.29 2.75
CA LEU A 55 1.96 11.21 3.68
C LEU A 55 1.41 12.42 2.91
N ILE A 56 0.08 12.49 2.84
CA ILE A 56 -0.71 13.52 2.22
C ILE A 56 -1.38 14.33 3.32
N ARG A 57 -1.12 15.63 3.33
CA ARG A 57 -1.78 16.53 4.26
C ARG A 57 -3.19 16.84 3.76
N THR A 58 -4.19 16.52 4.58
CA THR A 58 -5.60 16.81 4.28
C THR A 58 -6.15 18.04 5.02
N GLU A 59 -5.38 18.62 5.93
CA GLU A 59 -5.76 19.82 6.68
C GLU A 59 -5.66 21.11 5.84
N GLY A 60 -6.70 21.95 5.92
CA GLY A 60 -6.72 23.26 5.26
C GLY A 60 -6.92 23.19 3.74
N LEU A 61 -7.39 22.05 3.24
CA LEU A 61 -7.83 21.88 1.85
C LEU A 61 -9.18 22.58 1.63
N SER A 62 -9.37 23.15 0.45
CA SER A 62 -10.47 24.09 0.13
C SER A 62 -11.88 23.50 0.18
N SER A 63 -12.01 22.17 0.08
CA SER A 63 -13.29 21.47 0.02
C SER A 63 -13.14 19.96 0.25
N ALA A 64 -14.25 19.26 0.51
CA ALA A 64 -14.27 17.79 0.54
C ALA A 64 -13.82 17.17 -0.79
N ARG A 65 -14.10 17.85 -1.90
CA ARG A 65 -13.59 17.49 -3.23
C ARG A 65 -12.07 17.59 -3.30
N ALA A 66 -11.50 18.72 -2.89
CA ALA A 66 -10.06 18.92 -2.87
C ALA A 66 -9.35 17.86 -2.00
N VAL A 67 -9.98 17.41 -0.91
CA VAL A 67 -9.44 16.35 -0.06
C VAL A 67 -9.41 15.02 -0.79
N LYS A 68 -10.53 14.59 -1.38
CA LYS A 68 -10.57 13.36 -2.17
C LYS A 68 -9.54 13.40 -3.31
N GLU A 69 -9.54 14.48 -4.09
CA GLU A 69 -8.64 14.64 -5.23
C GLU A 69 -7.16 14.67 -4.80
N CYS A 70 -6.85 15.27 -3.65
CA CYS A 70 -5.52 15.28 -3.07
C CYS A 70 -5.08 13.87 -2.66
N VAL A 71 -5.92 13.18 -1.88
CA VAL A 71 -5.67 11.81 -1.40
C VAL A 71 -5.59 10.83 -2.54
N GLU A 72 -6.22 11.06 -3.69
CA GLU A 72 -6.15 10.20 -4.86
C GLU A 72 -4.99 10.55 -5.81
N CYS A 73 -4.23 11.63 -5.56
CA CYS A 73 -3.26 12.19 -6.52
C CYS A 73 -3.88 12.62 -7.85
N TYR A 74 -5.16 12.99 -7.82
CA TYR A 74 -5.90 13.47 -8.97
C TYR A 74 -5.44 14.88 -9.40
N TYR A 75 -5.58 15.20 -10.69
CA TYR A 75 -5.30 16.52 -11.24
C TYR A 75 -6.13 17.64 -10.58
N ALA A 76 -5.45 18.66 -10.06
CA ALA A 76 -6.05 19.95 -9.70
C ALA A 76 -5.38 21.07 -10.53
N PRO A 77 -6.06 22.20 -10.80
CA PRO A 77 -5.44 23.35 -11.44
C PRO A 77 -4.12 23.73 -10.73
N GLY A 78 -3.02 23.78 -11.49
CA GLY A 78 -1.68 24.03 -10.96
C GLY A 78 -0.75 22.81 -10.95
N LYS A 79 -1.28 21.58 -11.01
CA LYS A 79 -0.45 20.38 -11.17
C LYS A 79 0.21 20.38 -12.56
N GLY A 80 1.51 20.07 -12.62
CA GLY A 80 2.32 20.17 -13.84
C GLY A 80 1.73 19.40 -15.04
N PRO A 81 2.13 19.74 -16.28
CA PRO A 81 1.48 19.26 -17.50
C PRO A 81 1.46 17.73 -17.63
N ASN A 82 2.42 17.03 -17.02
CA ASN A 82 2.49 15.57 -17.03
C ASN A 82 1.32 14.89 -16.30
N CYS A 83 0.66 15.59 -15.37
CA CYS A 83 -0.48 15.08 -14.61
C CYS A 83 -1.83 15.26 -15.31
N THR A 84 -1.84 15.76 -16.54
CA THR A 84 -3.05 15.91 -17.35
C THR A 84 -3.39 14.66 -18.16
N SER A 85 -2.41 13.77 -18.36
CA SER A 85 -2.65 12.54 -19.13
C SER A 85 -3.42 11.51 -18.29
N PRO A 86 -4.40 10.77 -18.86
CA PRO A 86 -5.12 9.72 -18.13
C PRO A 86 -4.22 8.63 -17.53
N ALA A 87 -3.05 8.40 -18.13
CA ALA A 87 -2.09 7.40 -17.67
C ALA A 87 -1.27 7.86 -16.45
N ALA A 88 -0.99 9.16 -16.33
CA ALA A 88 -0.22 9.72 -15.22
C ALA A 88 -1.10 10.27 -14.09
N ASN A 89 -2.33 10.67 -14.40
CA ASN A 89 -3.27 11.18 -13.42
C ASN A 89 -3.61 10.06 -12.39
N GLY A 90 -3.58 10.38 -11.10
CA GLY A 90 -3.74 9.41 -10.02
C GLY A 90 -2.45 8.72 -9.55
N THR A 91 -1.32 8.90 -10.26
CA THR A 91 -0.02 8.35 -9.82
C THR A 91 0.58 9.19 -8.69
N LEU A 92 1.45 8.57 -7.87
CA LEU A 92 2.18 9.27 -6.80
C LEU A 92 3.02 10.45 -7.31
N GLY A 93 3.48 10.41 -8.57
CA GLY A 93 4.17 11.55 -9.18
C GLY A 93 3.31 12.82 -9.24
N CYS A 94 1.99 12.65 -9.33
CA CYS A 94 1.02 13.75 -9.27
C CYS A 94 0.63 14.18 -7.85
N CYS A 95 1.18 13.53 -6.83
CA CYS A 95 1.14 13.94 -5.42
C CYS A 95 2.42 14.64 -4.95
N GLY A 96 3.42 14.84 -5.82
CA GLY A 96 4.66 15.54 -5.47
C GLY A 96 5.94 14.76 -5.77
N ASP A 97 5.84 13.45 -6.03
CA ASP A 97 6.99 12.59 -6.29
C ASP A 97 7.55 12.82 -7.70
N GLY A 98 8.30 13.92 -7.87
CA GLY A 98 8.80 14.39 -9.18
C GLY A 98 8.13 15.66 -9.71
N ALA A 99 7.42 16.41 -8.87
CA ALA A 99 6.87 17.70 -9.27
C ALA A 99 8.00 18.73 -9.51
N ILE A 100 8.24 19.04 -10.79
CA ILE A 100 9.13 20.14 -11.18
C ILE A 100 8.58 21.44 -10.55
N ASN A 101 9.40 22.10 -9.74
CA ASN A 101 9.13 23.40 -9.09
C ASN A 101 7.97 23.43 -8.08
N ALA A 102 7.70 22.34 -7.35
CA ALA A 102 6.64 22.30 -6.33
C ALA A 102 5.22 22.64 -6.88
N SER A 103 4.98 22.31 -8.15
CA SER A 103 3.72 22.56 -8.86
C SER A 103 2.60 21.56 -8.48
N ALA A 104 2.93 20.39 -7.95
CA ALA A 104 1.93 19.43 -7.47
C ALA A 104 1.51 19.78 -6.03
N LYS A 105 0.66 20.80 -5.88
CA LYS A 105 0.01 21.12 -4.60
C LYS A 105 -1.46 20.77 -4.67
N CYS A 106 -1.98 20.26 -3.55
CA CYS A 106 -3.42 20.13 -3.37
C CYS A 106 -4.04 21.52 -3.20
N ASP A 107 -5.31 21.66 -3.60
CA ASP A 107 -6.02 22.93 -3.48
C ASP A 107 -6.27 23.26 -2.01
N VAL A 108 -5.75 24.39 -1.57
CA VAL A 108 -5.74 24.85 -0.17
C VAL A 108 -6.51 26.16 -0.05
N GLU A 109 -7.11 26.39 1.11
CA GLU A 109 -7.75 27.68 1.41
C GLU A 109 -6.73 28.83 1.29
N ALA A 110 -7.12 29.93 0.65
CA ALA A 110 -6.22 31.03 0.29
C ALA A 110 -5.54 31.70 1.51
N ASP A 111 -6.26 31.80 2.63
CA ASP A 111 -5.78 32.31 3.91
C ASP A 111 -4.82 31.34 4.61
N ARG A 112 -4.94 30.03 4.35
CA ARG A 112 -4.05 29.01 4.91
C ARG A 112 -2.79 28.79 4.09
N ALA A 113 -2.81 29.00 2.78
CA ALA A 113 -1.68 28.71 1.89
C ALA A 113 -0.33 29.25 2.40
N LYS A 114 -0.31 30.47 2.95
CA LYS A 114 0.90 31.09 3.52
C LYS A 114 1.38 30.42 4.82
N ALA A 115 0.45 30.03 5.70
CA ALA A 115 0.77 29.34 6.96
C ALA A 115 1.24 27.90 6.70
N LEU A 116 0.65 27.22 5.72
CA LEU A 116 1.02 25.85 5.35
C LEU A 116 2.40 25.79 4.66
N GLY A 117 2.78 26.82 3.91
CA GLY A 117 4.07 26.89 3.21
C GLY A 117 5.32 26.86 4.10
N ASN A 118 5.17 27.21 5.39
CA ASN A 118 6.27 27.24 6.36
C ASN A 118 6.16 26.11 7.42
N LEU A 119 5.20 25.19 7.28
CA LEU A 119 5.03 24.14 8.27
C LEU A 119 6.12 23.07 8.14
N THR A 120 6.81 22.80 9.25
CA THR A 120 7.68 21.62 9.37
C THR A 120 6.88 20.48 10.00
N VAL A 121 6.72 19.37 9.26
CA VAL A 121 6.11 18.14 9.77
C VAL A 121 7.21 17.14 10.12
N ARG A 122 7.07 16.46 11.26
CA ARG A 122 7.99 15.38 11.67
C ARG A 122 7.23 14.07 11.72
N LEU A 123 7.74 13.05 11.04
CA LEU A 123 7.24 11.69 11.19
C LEU A 123 7.72 11.12 12.52
N ARG A 124 6.78 10.55 13.29
CA ARG A 124 7.09 9.80 14.51
C ARG A 124 6.60 8.37 14.33
N TYR A 125 7.51 7.42 14.48
CA TYR A 125 7.21 6.00 14.44
C TYR A 125 7.78 5.31 15.68
N LYS A 126 7.20 4.16 16.02
CA LYS A 126 7.70 3.28 17.07
C LYS A 126 8.01 1.94 16.44
N VAL A 127 9.27 1.52 16.50
CA VAL A 127 9.70 0.19 16.06
C VAL A 127 10.06 -0.62 17.29
N SER A 128 9.48 -1.81 17.39
CA SER A 128 9.91 -2.82 18.36
C SER A 128 10.93 -3.73 17.67
N TYR A 129 12.13 -3.86 18.24
CA TYR A 129 13.19 -4.71 17.70
C TYR A 129 13.88 -5.50 18.81
N THR A 130 14.53 -6.59 18.44
CA THR A 130 15.38 -7.39 19.33
C THR A 130 16.64 -7.81 18.59
N ARG A 131 17.76 -7.95 19.31
CA ARG A 131 18.99 -8.56 18.79
C ARG A 131 19.09 -10.06 19.09
N HIS A 132 18.16 -10.59 19.89
CA HIS A 132 18.13 -12.02 20.24
C HIS A 132 17.39 -12.81 19.16
N LEU A 133 18.02 -13.02 18.00
CA LEU A 133 17.41 -13.67 16.83
C LEU A 133 16.91 -15.10 17.13
N LEU A 134 17.55 -15.82 18.06
CA LEU A 134 17.13 -17.16 18.49
C LEU A 134 15.72 -17.20 19.12
N ARG A 135 15.15 -16.04 19.48
CA ARG A 135 13.79 -15.90 20.02
C ARG A 135 12.77 -15.48 18.96
N VAL A 136 13.20 -15.39 17.70
CA VAL A 136 12.40 -14.87 16.59
C VAL A 136 12.30 -15.94 15.51
N THR A 137 11.09 -16.44 15.28
CA THR A 137 10.76 -17.17 14.06
C THR A 137 10.66 -16.18 12.92
N PRO A 138 11.49 -16.33 11.86
CA PRO A 138 11.53 -15.38 10.76
C PRO A 138 10.21 -15.40 9.97
N LEU A 139 9.70 -14.21 9.66
CA LEU A 139 8.63 -14.01 8.70
C LEU A 139 9.19 -13.34 7.45
N GLN A 140 8.64 -13.75 6.30
CA GLN A 140 8.72 -12.98 5.08
C GLN A 140 7.47 -12.12 4.93
N THR A 141 7.57 -11.10 4.09
CA THR A 141 6.44 -10.27 3.68
C THR A 141 6.27 -10.31 2.18
N GLY A 142 5.04 -10.13 1.72
CA GLY A 142 4.75 -9.95 0.32
C GLY A 142 3.50 -9.11 0.14
N LEU A 143 3.45 -8.36 -0.95
CA LEU A 143 2.31 -7.53 -1.30
C LEU A 143 1.67 -8.09 -2.56
N LEU A 144 0.41 -8.50 -2.47
CA LEU A 144 -0.45 -8.72 -3.63
C LEU A 144 -1.14 -7.41 -3.96
N SER A 145 -1.16 -6.99 -5.23
CA SER A 145 -1.88 -5.78 -5.65
C SER A 145 -2.77 -6.07 -6.86
N ALA A 146 -4.01 -5.56 -6.83
CA ALA A 146 -4.98 -5.72 -7.88
C ALA A 146 -5.22 -4.38 -8.59
N PRO A 147 -5.35 -4.38 -9.93
CA PRO A 147 -5.15 -5.51 -10.83
C PRO A 147 -3.67 -5.75 -11.14
N SER A 148 -3.29 -7.01 -11.38
CA SER A 148 -2.01 -7.39 -12.00
C SER A 148 -0.74 -6.79 -11.36
N CYS A 149 -0.65 -6.82 -10.03
CA CYS A 149 0.46 -6.25 -9.27
C CYS A 149 0.71 -4.74 -9.52
N ASN A 150 -0.30 -4.01 -9.99
CA ASN A 150 -0.17 -2.57 -10.17
C ASN A 150 -0.42 -1.85 -8.82
N PRO A 151 0.48 -0.96 -8.35
CA PRO A 151 0.27 -0.18 -7.12
C PRO A 151 -0.98 0.71 -7.16
N SER A 152 -1.43 1.10 -8.35
CA SER A 152 -2.58 1.99 -8.51
C SER A 152 -3.32 1.78 -9.82
N PHE A 153 -4.59 2.12 -9.86
CA PHE A 153 -5.41 2.04 -11.06
C PHE A 153 -6.50 3.12 -11.06
N ASN A 154 -7.12 3.31 -12.21
CA ASN A 154 -8.21 4.25 -12.38
C ASN A 154 -9.54 3.51 -12.41
N LEU A 155 -10.50 4.02 -11.65
CA LEU A 155 -11.91 3.65 -11.72
C LEU A 155 -12.69 4.85 -12.22
N LEU A 156 -13.41 4.68 -13.32
CA LEU A 156 -14.28 5.72 -13.85
C LEU A 156 -15.69 5.53 -13.29
N ARG A 157 -16.39 6.65 -13.12
CA ARG A 157 -17.79 6.68 -12.67
C ARG A 157 -18.66 5.71 -13.46
N ASN A 158 -19.44 4.93 -12.73
CA ASN A 158 -20.44 4.02 -13.27
C ASN A 158 -21.67 3.98 -12.37
N ASP A 159 -22.65 4.86 -12.62
CA ASP A 159 -23.87 4.91 -11.80
C ASP A 159 -24.80 3.72 -12.01
N THR A 160 -24.68 3.00 -13.14
CA THR A 160 -25.52 1.82 -13.42
C THR A 160 -25.00 0.58 -12.70
N HIS A 161 -23.67 0.45 -12.60
CA HIS A 161 -23.00 -0.64 -11.89
C HIS A 161 -21.95 -0.04 -10.94
N PRO A 162 -22.38 0.59 -9.83
CA PRO A 162 -21.48 1.35 -8.97
C PRO A 162 -20.50 0.46 -8.21
N TYR A 163 -20.86 -0.79 -7.94
CA TYR A 163 -19.94 -1.74 -7.30
C TYR A 163 -18.98 -2.33 -8.35
N GLN A 164 -17.74 -1.90 -8.30
CA GLN A 164 -16.68 -2.29 -9.24
C GLN A 164 -15.72 -3.27 -8.56
N ARG A 165 -15.54 -4.42 -9.18
CA ARG A 165 -14.62 -5.46 -8.73
C ARG A 165 -13.27 -5.35 -9.44
N ARG A 166 -12.17 -5.53 -8.71
CA ARG A 166 -10.82 -5.73 -9.25
C ARG A 166 -10.21 -6.92 -8.55
N ASN A 167 -9.48 -7.74 -9.29
CA ASN A 167 -8.82 -8.90 -8.71
C ASN A 167 -7.44 -9.13 -9.32
N PHE A 168 -6.68 -9.96 -8.63
CA PHE A 168 -5.41 -10.47 -9.10
C PHE A 168 -5.16 -11.83 -8.45
N SER A 169 -4.69 -12.79 -9.23
CA SER A 169 -4.39 -14.13 -8.76
C SER A 169 -3.01 -14.60 -9.18
N ILE A 170 -2.40 -15.40 -8.32
CA ILE A 170 -1.14 -16.11 -8.56
C ILE A 170 -1.31 -17.57 -8.14
N ASN A 171 -0.41 -18.42 -8.61
CA ASN A 171 -0.22 -19.73 -8.01
C ASN A 171 0.97 -19.64 -7.05
N MET A 172 0.84 -20.25 -5.88
CA MET A 172 1.92 -20.27 -4.90
C MET A 172 3.06 -21.17 -5.39
N ASP A 173 4.29 -20.68 -5.35
CA ASP A 173 5.47 -21.46 -5.75
C ASP A 173 6.09 -22.27 -4.60
N PHE A 174 5.60 -22.05 -3.38
CA PHE A 174 6.09 -22.64 -2.13
C PHE A 174 4.95 -22.82 -1.12
N ASP A 175 5.18 -23.69 -0.13
CA ASP A 175 4.30 -23.86 1.02
C ASP A 175 4.55 -22.73 2.03
N ALA A 176 3.49 -22.18 2.63
CA ALA A 176 3.58 -21.08 3.58
C ALA A 176 2.44 -21.06 4.59
N SER A 177 2.71 -20.49 5.77
CA SER A 177 1.73 -20.20 6.81
C SER A 177 1.60 -18.68 6.99
N VAL A 178 0.49 -18.10 6.52
CA VAL A 178 0.21 -16.67 6.65
C VAL A 178 -0.24 -16.36 8.07
N LYS A 179 0.55 -15.54 8.78
CA LYS A 179 0.33 -15.18 10.20
C LYS A 179 -0.34 -13.83 10.39
N PHE A 180 -0.22 -12.95 9.40
CA PHE A 180 -0.85 -11.64 9.41
C PHE A 180 -1.17 -11.24 7.98
N ALA A 181 -2.32 -10.64 7.78
CA ALA A 181 -2.67 -10.05 6.49
C ALA A 181 -3.53 -8.81 6.69
N ARG A 182 -3.28 -7.75 5.92
CA ARG A 182 -4.08 -6.53 5.95
C ARG A 182 -4.03 -5.81 4.62
N ALA A 183 -5.17 -5.26 4.22
CA ALA A 183 -5.24 -4.53 2.98
C ALA A 183 -4.85 -3.07 3.12
N HIS A 184 -4.46 -2.48 2.00
CA HIS A 184 -4.45 -1.05 1.78
C HIS A 184 -5.46 -0.71 0.67
N LEU A 185 -6.35 0.22 0.99
CA LEU A 185 -7.35 0.76 0.08
C LEU A 185 -7.25 2.28 0.10
N ARG A 186 -7.64 2.88 -1.02
CA ARG A 186 -7.83 4.32 -1.17
C ARG A 186 -9.32 4.69 -1.18
N PRO A 187 -9.67 6.00 -1.14
CA PRO A 187 -11.07 6.43 -1.13
C PRO A 187 -11.92 5.73 -2.19
N GLY A 188 -13.13 5.33 -1.81
CA GLY A 188 -14.04 4.53 -2.62
C GLY A 188 -13.89 3.02 -2.41
N GLY A 189 -12.82 2.58 -1.74
CA GLY A 189 -12.61 1.17 -1.40
C GLY A 189 -13.64 0.67 -0.38
N ILE A 190 -14.18 -0.52 -0.62
CA ILE A 190 -15.18 -1.18 0.25
C ILE A 190 -14.52 -2.29 1.05
N ASN A 191 -13.74 -3.15 0.40
CA ASN A 191 -12.99 -4.22 1.04
C ASN A 191 -11.95 -4.84 0.09
N VAL A 192 -11.05 -5.62 0.67
CA VAL A 192 -10.22 -6.60 -0.05
C VAL A 192 -10.36 -7.95 0.66
N SER A 193 -10.69 -8.98 -0.11
CA SER A 193 -10.79 -10.35 0.37
C SER A 193 -9.65 -11.19 -0.17
N LEU A 194 -9.16 -12.12 0.64
CA LEU A 194 -8.25 -13.18 0.23
C LEU A 194 -9.06 -14.44 -0.09
N LEU A 195 -8.80 -15.02 -1.25
CA LEU A 195 -9.36 -16.29 -1.68
C LEU A 195 -8.22 -17.29 -1.92
N VAL A 196 -8.42 -18.52 -1.45
CA VAL A 196 -7.50 -19.65 -1.69
C VAL A 196 -8.28 -20.73 -2.42
N ASN A 197 -7.85 -21.10 -3.63
CA ASN A 197 -8.54 -22.04 -4.51
C ASN A 197 -10.04 -21.67 -4.68
N GLN A 198 -10.31 -20.39 -4.99
CA GLN A 198 -11.65 -19.80 -5.15
C GLN A 198 -12.52 -19.82 -3.89
N ARG A 199 -12.00 -20.23 -2.74
CA ARG A 199 -12.72 -20.20 -1.46
C ARG A 199 -12.31 -18.96 -0.69
N HIS A 200 -13.31 -18.24 -0.19
CA HIS A 200 -13.10 -17.10 0.70
C HIS A 200 -12.35 -17.55 1.95
N ALA A 201 -11.25 -16.86 2.26
CA ALA A 201 -10.40 -17.15 3.41
C ALA A 201 -10.48 -16.05 4.47
N CYS A 202 -10.39 -14.77 4.07
CA CYS A 202 -10.59 -13.63 4.97
C CYS A 202 -10.94 -12.35 4.22
N THR A 203 -11.35 -11.29 4.94
CA THR A 203 -11.61 -9.95 4.38
C THR A 203 -11.07 -8.84 5.27
N SER A 204 -10.34 -7.90 4.68
CA SER A 204 -9.95 -6.62 5.28
C SER A 204 -10.90 -5.51 4.85
N ARG A 205 -11.35 -4.67 5.79
CA ARG A 205 -12.30 -3.57 5.55
C ARG A 205 -11.74 -2.22 6.02
N PRO A 206 -11.99 -1.12 5.28
CA PRO A 206 -11.66 0.22 5.73
C PRO A 206 -12.61 0.68 6.83
N SER A 207 -12.07 1.48 7.75
CA SER A 207 -12.84 2.37 8.61
C SER A 207 -12.68 3.78 8.08
N TYR A 208 -13.79 4.45 7.80
CA TYR A 208 -13.81 5.85 7.39
C TYR A 208 -13.96 6.73 8.63
N ALA A 209 -13.05 7.69 8.82
CA ALA A 209 -13.19 8.65 9.91
C ALA A 209 -14.43 9.52 9.66
N ASN A 210 -15.30 9.62 10.65
CA ASN A 210 -16.39 10.59 10.63
C ASN A 210 -15.88 11.96 11.13
N ALA A 211 -16.35 13.02 10.49
CA ALA A 211 -16.02 14.44 10.70
C ALA A 211 -16.38 15.02 12.10
N THR A 212 -16.41 14.20 13.15
CA THR A 212 -16.78 14.66 14.50
C THR A 212 -15.66 15.43 15.20
N ASN A 213 -14.40 15.34 14.72
CA ASN A 213 -13.27 16.10 15.24
C ASN A 213 -12.68 17.01 14.15
N HIS A 214 -13.37 18.13 13.86
CA HIS A 214 -12.88 19.31 13.14
C HIS A 214 -12.24 19.16 11.73
N SER A 215 -12.22 17.97 11.13
CA SER A 215 -11.99 17.81 9.70
C SER A 215 -13.29 17.40 9.03
N ASN A 216 -13.86 18.26 8.19
CA ASN A 216 -15.06 18.01 7.36
C ASN A 216 -14.80 16.97 6.24
N THR A 217 -14.04 15.91 6.54
CA THR A 217 -13.48 15.01 5.56
C THR A 217 -13.60 13.58 6.04
N THR A 218 -14.42 12.80 5.34
CA THR A 218 -14.42 11.34 5.50
C THR A 218 -13.40 10.74 4.53
N PHE A 219 -12.35 10.16 5.10
CA PHE A 219 -11.34 9.37 4.40
C PHE A 219 -11.05 8.12 5.23
N ILE A 220 -10.42 7.13 4.61
CA ILE A 220 -10.03 5.89 5.30
C ILE A 220 -9.03 6.27 6.39
N SER A 221 -9.30 5.89 7.64
CA SER A 221 -8.43 6.18 8.79
C SER A 221 -7.78 4.93 9.37
N ALA A 222 -8.33 3.76 9.05
CA ALA A 222 -7.81 2.47 9.47
C ALA A 222 -8.25 1.38 8.50
N MET A 223 -7.54 0.26 8.53
CA MET A 223 -7.90 -0.97 7.84
C MET A 223 -7.96 -2.10 8.87
N SER A 224 -9.08 -2.82 8.92
CA SER A 224 -9.17 -4.04 9.73
C SER A 224 -8.18 -5.08 9.20
N PRO A 225 -7.54 -5.88 10.07
CA PRO A 225 -6.79 -7.02 9.57
C PRO A 225 -7.72 -7.99 8.82
N CYS A 226 -7.18 -8.67 7.81
CA CYS A 226 -7.75 -9.87 7.20
C CYS A 226 -7.46 -11.08 8.10
N ILE A 227 -6.20 -11.16 8.57
CA ILE A 227 -5.74 -12.11 9.59
C ILE A 227 -5.07 -11.27 10.67
N ALA A 228 -5.63 -11.30 11.88
CA ALA A 228 -5.08 -10.65 13.05
C ALA A 228 -4.07 -11.57 13.77
N VAL A 229 -3.31 -10.97 14.69
CA VAL A 229 -2.25 -11.64 15.45
C VAL A 229 -2.73 -12.84 16.28
N HIS A 230 -4.02 -12.87 16.63
CA HIS A 230 -4.63 -13.92 17.44
C HIS A 230 -5.47 -14.92 16.62
N ASP A 231 -5.58 -14.69 15.31
CA ASP A 231 -6.36 -15.57 14.44
C ASP A 231 -5.55 -16.83 14.09
N ALA A 232 -6.25 -17.88 13.69
CA ALA A 232 -5.61 -19.07 13.15
C ALA A 232 -4.88 -18.71 11.84
N PRO A 233 -3.63 -19.19 11.63
CA PRO A 233 -2.93 -18.96 10.38
C PRO A 233 -3.66 -19.58 9.18
N ILE A 234 -3.48 -18.98 8.00
CA ILE A 234 -3.90 -19.58 6.74
C ILE A 234 -2.73 -20.38 6.17
N SER A 235 -2.91 -21.69 6.01
CA SER A 235 -1.95 -22.56 5.31
C SER A 235 -2.16 -22.46 3.81
N LEU A 236 -1.08 -22.16 3.10
CA LEU A 236 -0.97 -22.16 1.66
C LEU A 236 -0.02 -23.26 1.23
N ARG A 237 -0.36 -23.98 0.17
CA ARG A 237 0.49 -25.00 -0.43
C ARG A 237 0.98 -24.55 -1.79
N LYS A 238 2.14 -25.05 -2.20
CA LYS A 238 2.62 -24.94 -3.57
C LYS A 238 1.55 -25.45 -4.53
N GLY A 239 1.24 -24.62 -5.53
CA GLY A 239 0.19 -24.85 -6.52
C GLY A 239 -1.19 -24.34 -6.12
N ASP A 240 -1.41 -23.91 -4.86
CA ASP A 240 -2.65 -23.23 -4.49
C ASP A 240 -2.77 -21.93 -5.28
N GLN A 241 -3.98 -21.68 -5.81
CA GLN A 241 -4.31 -20.40 -6.40
C GLN A 241 -4.67 -19.42 -5.29
N VAL A 242 -3.90 -18.35 -5.15
CA VAL A 242 -4.18 -17.25 -4.22
C VAL A 242 -4.68 -16.06 -5.01
N GLU A 243 -5.87 -15.59 -4.68
CA GLU A 243 -6.50 -14.42 -5.30
C GLU A 243 -6.79 -13.35 -4.24
N ILE A 244 -6.56 -12.08 -4.59
CA ILE A 244 -7.17 -10.97 -3.89
C ILE A 244 -8.32 -10.41 -4.72
N GLU A 245 -9.47 -10.19 -4.07
CA GLU A 245 -10.65 -9.57 -4.67
C GLU A 245 -10.95 -8.27 -3.93
N ALA A 246 -10.86 -7.15 -4.65
CA ALA A 246 -11.13 -5.82 -4.13
C ALA A 246 -12.42 -5.25 -4.70
N TRP A 247 -13.22 -4.64 -3.83
CA TRP A 247 -14.46 -3.98 -4.18
C TRP A 247 -14.36 -2.47 -3.96
N TYR A 248 -14.87 -1.71 -4.92
CA TYR A 248 -14.95 -0.26 -4.90
C TYR A 248 -16.36 0.23 -5.23
N TYR A 249 -16.72 1.41 -4.74
CA TYR A 249 -17.95 2.11 -5.13
C TYR A 249 -17.64 3.26 -6.09
N ALA A 250 -17.86 3.04 -7.40
CA ALA A 250 -17.70 4.02 -8.47
C ALA A 250 -19.01 4.73 -8.86
N GLY A 251 -20.02 4.72 -8.00
CA GLY A 251 -21.24 5.50 -8.21
C GLY A 251 -21.09 6.95 -7.73
N ARG A 252 -21.91 7.85 -8.25
CA ARG A 252 -22.15 9.14 -7.59
C ARG A 252 -22.68 8.91 -6.17
N HIS A 253 -22.28 9.75 -5.21
CA HIS A 253 -22.77 9.71 -3.83
C HIS A 253 -22.38 8.43 -3.04
N ASP A 254 -21.10 8.09 -3.06
CA ASP A 254 -20.56 7.12 -2.11
C ASP A 254 -20.85 7.54 -0.66
N LEU A 255 -21.61 6.73 0.08
CA LEU A 255 -21.99 7.00 1.46
C LEU A 255 -20.81 7.01 2.44
N HIS A 256 -19.66 6.45 2.04
CA HIS A 256 -18.45 6.48 2.85
C HIS A 256 -17.68 7.80 2.71
N LEU A 257 -17.93 8.55 1.63
CA LEU A 257 -17.19 9.76 1.27
C LEU A 257 -18.04 11.02 1.39
N THR A 258 -17.45 12.09 1.89
CA THR A 258 -18.12 13.40 2.02
C THR A 258 -18.38 14.01 0.64
N TYR A 259 -17.51 13.70 -0.31
CA TYR A 259 -17.67 14.01 -1.73
C TYR A 259 -17.30 12.78 -2.53
N SER A 260 -18.15 12.40 -3.49
CA SER A 260 -17.81 11.41 -4.52
C SER A 260 -18.59 11.69 -5.79
N ASP A 261 -17.86 11.84 -6.90
CA ASP A 261 -18.37 11.86 -8.26
C ASP A 261 -18.28 10.48 -8.94
N GLY A 262 -17.94 9.43 -8.18
CA GLY A 262 -17.80 8.05 -8.64
C GLY A 262 -16.51 7.74 -9.41
N THR A 263 -15.65 8.74 -9.66
CA THR A 263 -14.36 8.50 -10.32
C THR A 263 -13.27 8.42 -9.27
N HIS A 264 -12.40 7.42 -9.31
CA HIS A 264 -11.23 7.28 -8.44
C HIS A 264 -9.98 7.12 -9.30
N LEU A 265 -9.22 8.19 -9.49
CA LEU A 265 -7.99 8.11 -10.27
C LEU A 265 -6.84 7.92 -9.29
N GLY A 266 -6.14 6.79 -9.35
CA GLY A 266 -5.18 6.42 -8.33
C GLY A 266 -5.77 5.59 -7.19
N ALA A 267 -6.88 4.87 -7.43
CA ALA A 267 -7.33 3.82 -6.52
C ALA A 267 -6.20 2.80 -6.30
N ALA A 268 -6.11 2.22 -5.11
CA ALA A 268 -5.09 1.24 -4.74
C ALA A 268 -5.75 0.06 -4.04
N ALA A 269 -5.39 -1.16 -4.40
CA ALA A 269 -5.98 -2.34 -3.79
C ALA A 269 -4.91 -3.39 -3.59
N SER A 270 -4.31 -3.38 -2.40
CA SER A 270 -3.27 -4.33 -2.08
C SER A 270 -3.55 -5.06 -0.78
N LEU A 271 -2.94 -6.23 -0.62
CA LEU A 271 -2.98 -7.03 0.59
C LEU A 271 -1.53 -7.36 0.97
N LEU A 272 -1.09 -6.83 2.11
CA LEU A 272 0.19 -7.19 2.72
C LEU A 272 0.00 -8.50 3.47
N LEU A 273 0.83 -9.48 3.17
CA LEU A 273 0.90 -10.76 3.86
C LEU A 273 2.22 -10.83 4.61
N ALA A 274 2.20 -11.27 5.87
CA ALA A 274 3.37 -11.74 6.59
C ALA A 274 3.22 -13.25 6.82
N PHE A 275 4.18 -14.02 6.33
CA PHE A 275 4.09 -15.48 6.27
C PHE A 275 5.41 -16.16 6.62
N GLU A 276 5.29 -17.36 7.17
CA GLU A 276 6.38 -18.28 7.47
C GLU A 276 6.43 -19.30 6.34
N PRO A 277 7.45 -19.31 5.47
CA PRO A 277 7.60 -20.33 4.44
C PRO A 277 8.12 -21.64 5.05
N ASP A 278 7.66 -22.79 4.57
CA ASP A 278 8.04 -24.11 5.13
C ASP A 278 9.48 -24.52 4.76
N ALA A 279 10.06 -23.88 3.75
CA ALA A 279 11.47 -23.94 3.42
C ALA A 279 12.01 -22.51 3.25
N PRO A 280 13.31 -22.26 3.49
CA PRO A 280 13.92 -21.00 3.09
C PRO A 280 13.64 -20.77 1.61
N ILE A 281 12.97 -19.66 1.29
CA ILE A 281 12.88 -19.20 -0.09
C ILE A 281 14.25 -18.59 -0.35
N ASP A 282 15.09 -19.31 -1.11
CA ASP A 282 16.26 -18.71 -1.75
C ASP A 282 15.73 -17.49 -2.48
N ASP A 283 16.13 -16.29 -2.06
CA ASP A 283 15.63 -15.02 -2.60
C ASP A 283 15.65 -15.14 -4.14
N MET A 284 14.47 -15.30 -4.75
CA MET A 284 14.32 -15.41 -6.20
C MET A 284 14.68 -14.05 -6.79
N GLY A 285 15.98 -13.86 -7.05
CA GLY A 285 16.52 -12.69 -7.74
C GLY A 285 17.64 -11.95 -7.00
N SER A 286 18.76 -12.60 -6.68
CA SER A 286 20.01 -11.96 -7.09
C SER A 286 20.01 -12.05 -8.61
N GLY A 287 19.71 -10.95 -9.31
CA GLY A 287 19.95 -10.89 -10.75
C GLY A 287 21.36 -11.39 -11.02
N ASP A 288 21.45 -12.48 -11.79
CA ASP A 288 22.69 -13.08 -12.23
C ASP A 288 23.29 -12.16 -13.31
N ASP A 289 23.75 -10.98 -12.89
CA ASP A 289 24.65 -10.16 -13.69
C ASP A 289 26.05 -10.71 -13.42
N GLY A 290 26.49 -11.61 -14.29
CA GLY A 290 27.73 -12.38 -14.18
C GLY A 290 28.89 -11.59 -13.58
N PHE A 291 29.35 -12.03 -12.40
CA PHE A 291 30.58 -11.53 -11.81
C PHE A 291 31.77 -12.25 -12.43
N GLY A 292 32.41 -11.57 -13.38
CA GLY A 292 33.82 -11.78 -13.67
C GLY A 292 34.64 -11.54 -12.40
N SER A 293 35.53 -12.48 -12.10
CA SER A 293 36.57 -12.36 -11.10
C SER A 293 37.42 -11.12 -11.39
N LEU A 294 37.57 -10.24 -10.40
CA LEU A 294 38.67 -9.27 -10.39
C LEU A 294 39.58 -9.59 -9.22
N GLU A 295 40.82 -9.92 -9.58
CA GLU A 295 41.99 -10.07 -8.72
C GLU A 295 42.21 -8.79 -7.92
N GLU A 296 42.59 -8.97 -6.65
CA GLU A 296 43.21 -7.92 -5.84
C GLU A 296 44.55 -7.53 -6.47
N VAL A 297 44.74 -6.23 -6.67
CA VAL A 297 46.06 -5.64 -6.84
C VAL A 297 46.21 -4.60 -5.73
N GLU A 298 47.27 -4.77 -4.94
CA GLU A 298 47.72 -3.89 -3.84
C GLU A 298 47.87 -2.42 -4.24
#